data_AF-A0A937MGS3-F1
#
_entry.id   AF-A0A937MGS3-F1
#
_cell.length_a   1.000
_cell.length_b   1.000
_cell.length_c   1.000
_cell.angle_alpha   90.00
_cell.angle_beta   90.00
_cell.angle_gamma   90.00
#
_symmetry.space_group_name_H-M   'P 1'
#
loop_
_entity.id
_entity.type
_entity.pdbx_description
1 polymer ?
#
loop_
_entity_poly.entity_id
_entity_poly.type
_entity_poly.pdbx_seq_one_letter_code
_entity_poly.pdbx_strand_id
1 'polypeptide(L)' 'STLFMLVSAFAGLQTMKNIYQVAMDRGYRFYSYGDGCLLQKDDQA' A
#
# COMPACT_ATOMS: atom_id res chain seq x y z
N SER A 1 -5.70 8.90 5.61
CA SER A 1 -6.96 8.28 6.11
C SER A 1 -6.63 7.28 7.20
N THR A 2 -7.60 6.88 8.03
CA THR A 2 -7.40 5.84 9.07
C THR A 2 -7.04 4.48 8.45
N LEU A 3 -7.61 4.13 7.29
CA LEU A 3 -7.22 2.92 6.56
C LEU A 3 -5.75 2.96 6.09
N PHE A 4 -5.28 4.11 5.60
CA PHE A 4 -3.87 4.29 5.25
C PHE A 4 -2.95 4.13 6.47
N MET A 5 -3.37 4.64 7.64
CA MET A 5 -2.64 4.43 8.89
C MET A 5 -2.60 2.95 9.29
N LEU A 6 -3.71 2.22 9.17
CA LEU A 6 -3.78 0.79 9.47
C LEU A 6 -2.80 -0.02 8.62
N VAL A 7 -2.84 0.16 7.29
CA VAL A 7 -1.92 -0.58 6.40
C VAL A 7 -0.47 -0.13 6.57
N SER A 8 -0.23 1.12 6.93
CA SER A 8 1.11 1.62 7.27
C SER A 8 1.65 1.04 8.58
N ALA A 9 0.79 0.74 9.56
CA ALA A 9 1.19 0.04 10.78
C ALA A 9 1.56 -1.43 10.50
N PHE A 10 0.97 -2.04 9.47
CA PHE A 10 1.27 -3.41 9.06
C PHE A 10 2.55 -3.52 8.22
N ALA A 11 2.72 -2.67 7.20
CA ALA A 11 3.81 -2.79 6.21
C ALA A 11 4.91 -1.71 6.32
N GLY A 12 4.78 -0.79 7.28
CA GLY A 12 5.70 0.33 7.46
C GLY A 12 5.31 1.56 6.64
N LEU A 13 5.43 2.74 7.24
CA LEU A 13 5.00 4.01 6.63
C LEU A 13 5.79 4.33 5.35
N GLN A 14 7.12 4.16 5.37
CA GLN A 14 7.95 4.50 4.21
C GLN A 14 7.67 3.55 3.04
N THR A 15 7.53 2.26 3.32
CA THR A 15 7.12 1.25 2.35
C THR A 15 5.79 1.60 1.71
N MET A 16 4.77 1.92 2.51
CA MET A 16 3.44 2.28 1.99
C MET A 16 3.47 3.58 1.17
N LYS A 17 4.25 4.59 1.56
CA LYS A 17 4.43 5.81 0.73
C LYS A 17 5.03 5.48 -0.63
N ASN A 18 6.07 4.64 -0.67
CA ASN A 18 6.72 4.25 -1.92
C ASN A 18 5.78 3.42 -2.82
N ILE A 19 5.04 2.47 -2.24
CA ILE A 19 4.05 1.66 -2.98
C ILE A 19 2.96 2.54 -3.58
N TYR A 20 2.41 3.50 -2.82
CA TYR A 20 1.40 4.42 -3.32
C TYR A 20 1.92 5.28 -4.48
N GLN A 21 3.15 5.78 -4.39
CA GLN A 21 3.77 6.52 -5.48
C GLN A 21 3.86 5.67 -6.76
N VAL A 22 4.37 4.44 -6.64
CA VAL A 22 4.46 3.52 -7.78
C VAL A 22 3.08 3.19 -8.36
N ALA A 23 2.06 3.02 -7.51
CA ALA A 23 0.70 2.77 -7.95
C ALA A 23 0.10 3.97 -8.70
N MET A 24 0.38 5.20 -8.26
CA MET A 24 0.00 6.43 -8.97
C MET A 24 0.69 6.54 -10.32
N ASP A 25 2.01 6.33 -10.37
CA ASP A 25 2.80 6.43 -11.60
C ASP A 25 2.37 5.39 -12.64
N ARG A 26 1.85 4.24 -12.19
CA ARG A 26 1.33 3.17 -13.04
C ARG A 26 -0.17 3.30 -13.35
N GLY A 27 -0.84 4.32 -12.83
CA GLY A 27 -2.26 4.58 -13.11
C GLY A 27 -3.23 3.59 -12.47
N TYR A 28 -2.90 3.02 -11.30
CA TYR A 28 -3.82 2.18 -10.54
C TYR A 28 -5.04 2.98 -10.07
N ARG A 29 -6.18 2.31 -9.99
CA ARG A 29 -7.43 2.88 -9.51
C ARG A 29 -7.49 2.76 -7.98
N PHE A 30 -7.84 3.85 -7.30
CA PHE A 30 -7.94 3.91 -5.84
C PHE A 30 -9.39 3.92 -5.35
N TYR A 31 -9.58 3.87 -4.03
CA TYR A 31 -10.87 3.88 -3.33
C TYR A 31 -11.71 2.61 -3.55
N SER A 32 -13.01 2.70 -3.28
CA SER A 32 -13.90 1.56 -3.02
C SER A 32 -14.04 0.57 -4.18
N TYR A 33 -13.85 1.02 -5.42
CA TYR A 33 -13.94 0.17 -6.64
C TYR A 33 -12.62 0.15 -7.42
N GLY A 34 -11.53 0.49 -6.73
CA GLY A 34 -10.19 0.48 -7.26
C GLY A 34 -9.60 -0.93 -7.38
N ASP A 35 -8.28 -0.96 -7.52
CA ASP A 35 -7.51 -2.19 -7.60
C ASP A 35 -7.13 -2.70 -6.21
N GLY A 36 -6.79 -3.99 -6.11
CA GLY A 36 -6.41 -4.65 -4.86
C GLY A 36 -4.89 -4.65 -4.61
N CYS A 37 -4.50 -4.72 -3.34
CA CYS A 37 -3.11 -4.89 -2.91
C CYS A 37 -3.03 -6.08 -1.95
N LEU A 38 -2.10 -7.01 -2.22
CA LEU A 38 -1.79 -8.14 -1.34
C LEU A 38 -0.45 -7.86 -0.66
N LEU A 39 -0.44 -7.83 0.67
CA LEU A 39 0.75 -7.62 1.49
C LEU A 39 1.09 -8.93 2.21
N GLN A 40 2.36 -9.32 2.19
CA GLN A 40 2.87 -10.51 2.86
C GLN A 40 4.06 -10.14 3.73
N LYS A 41 4.33 -10.96 4.75
CA LYS A 41 5.53 -10.83 5.55
C LYS A 41 6.74 -11.11 4.65
N ASP A 42 7.81 -10.35 4.85
CA ASP A 42 9.09 -10.69 4.24
C ASP A 42 9.65 -11.94 4.94
N ASP A 43 9.76 -13.05 4.21
CA ASP A 43 10.31 -14.32 4.70
C ASP A 43 11.85 -14.32 4.70
N GLN A 44 12.49 -13.26 4.19
CA GLN A 44 13.95 -13.10 4.11
C GLN A 44 14.57 -12.39 5.34
N ALA A 45 13.76 -12.12 6.39
CA ALA A 45 14.20 -11.46 7.63
C ALA A 45 14.59 -12.45 8.74
#